data_AF-A0A6I4MSJ0-F1
#
_entry.id   AF-A0A6I4MSJ0-F1
#
_cell.length_a   1.000
_cell.length_b   1.000
_cell.length_c   1.000
_cell.angle_alpha   90.00
_cell.angle_beta   90.00
_cell.angle_gamma   90.00
#
_symmetry.space_group_name_H-M   'P 1'
#
loop_
_entity.id
_entity.type
_entity.pdbx_description
1 polymer ?
#
loop_
_entity_poly.entity_id
_entity_poly.type
_entity_poly.pdbx_seq_one_letter_code
_entity_poly.pdbx_strand_id
1 'polypeptide(L)'
;MADIYDFFLAINLRALPDAETAELRWHLGLGPQPPELAIPIDFSEVVVDDDGERTIVEAPEPQLAQRGPGWKIGGALFAALEPREGGGWALTARQELHPDYYDRVDPLLEWLGSRADHPYVGDDGTARNGGCGEFVGYERWYEDSTIERLLVIEDFKILRR
;
A
#
# COMPACT_ATOMS: atom_id res chain seq x y z
N MET A 1 15.52 0.87 -19.65
CA MET A 1 14.19 1.51 -19.62
C MET A 1 13.47 0.79 -18.51
N ALA A 2 13.07 1.50 -17.45
CA ALA A 2 12.49 0.87 -16.26
C ALA A 2 11.05 1.34 -16.18
N ASP A 3 10.14 0.39 -15.93
CA ASP A 3 8.73 0.71 -15.86
C ASP A 3 8.43 1.30 -14.49
N ILE A 4 8.59 2.62 -14.31
CA ILE A 4 8.40 3.28 -13.01
C ILE A 4 7.14 4.15 -12.99
N TYR A 5 6.33 3.95 -11.95
CA TYR A 5 5.12 4.70 -11.69
C TYR A 5 5.29 5.63 -10.47
N ASP A 6 4.80 6.86 -10.59
CA ASP A 6 4.47 7.74 -9.46
C ASP A 6 3.21 7.16 -8.80
N PHE A 7 3.41 6.42 -7.72
CA PHE A 7 2.36 5.83 -6.92
C PHE A 7 2.06 6.78 -5.76
N PHE A 8 0.82 7.25 -5.66
CA PHE A 8 0.34 8.08 -4.56
C PHE A 8 -0.91 7.45 -3.93
N LEU A 9 -0.92 7.36 -2.61
CA LEU A 9 -2.04 6.82 -1.82
C LEU A 9 -2.29 7.72 -0.61
N ALA A 10 -3.54 8.08 -0.37
CA ALA A 10 -4.03 8.77 0.81
C ALA A 10 -5.36 8.14 1.24
N ILE A 11 -5.36 7.48 2.39
CA ILE A 11 -6.50 6.70 2.88
C ILE A 11 -6.66 6.83 4.39
N ASN A 12 -7.90 6.82 4.84
CA ASN A 12 -8.24 6.72 6.25
C ASN A 12 -8.51 5.25 6.60
N LEU A 13 -7.91 4.78 7.68
CA LEU A 13 -8.07 3.43 8.20
C LEU A 13 -8.81 3.49 9.54
N ARG A 14 -9.54 2.41 9.84
CA ARG A 14 -10.13 2.18 11.17
C ARG A 14 -9.05 1.84 12.20
N ALA A 15 -9.45 1.69 13.46
CA ALA A 15 -8.54 1.22 14.50
C ALA A 15 -7.94 -0.14 14.10
N LEU A 16 -6.63 -0.27 14.27
CA LEU A 16 -5.86 -1.47 13.94
C LEU A 16 -5.34 -2.11 15.23
N PRO A 17 -5.27 -3.44 15.32
CA PRO A 17 -4.50 -4.14 16.34
C PRO A 17 -3.03 -3.70 16.35
N ASP A 18 -2.37 -3.84 17.50
CA ASP A 18 -0.96 -3.43 17.67
C ASP A 18 -0.01 -4.17 16.72
N ALA A 19 -0.24 -5.47 16.49
CA ALA A 19 0.56 -6.28 15.57
C ALA A 19 0.46 -5.77 14.12
N GLU A 20 -0.77 -5.55 13.64
CA GLU A 20 -1.03 -4.97 12.31
C GLU A 20 -0.45 -3.56 12.19
N THR A 21 -0.52 -2.75 13.26
CA THR A 21 0.05 -1.41 13.28
C THR A 21 1.58 -1.46 13.21
N ALA A 22 2.23 -2.35 13.94
CA ALA A 22 3.68 -2.49 13.95
C ALA A 22 4.20 -2.91 12.56
N GLU A 23 3.53 -3.87 11.92
CA GLU A 23 3.88 -4.32 10.57
C GLU A 23 3.60 -3.27 9.51
N LEU A 24 2.45 -2.58 9.57
CA LEU A 24 2.17 -1.46 8.66
C LEU A 24 3.26 -0.38 8.80
N ARG A 25 3.67 -0.04 10.03
CA ARG A 25 4.78 0.90 10.24
C ARG A 25 6.08 0.40 9.62
N TRP A 26 6.37 -0.90 9.67
CA TRP A 26 7.53 -1.47 8.99
C TRP A 26 7.44 -1.35 7.48
N HIS A 27 6.33 -1.74 6.86
CA HIS A 27 6.13 -1.58 5.40
C HIS A 27 6.24 -0.13 4.95
N LEU A 28 5.86 0.82 5.81
CA LEU A 28 6.00 2.23 5.55
C LEU A 28 7.40 2.76 5.86
N GLY A 29 8.34 1.99 6.42
CA GLY A 29 9.67 2.49 6.81
C GLY A 29 9.66 3.40 8.05
N LEU A 30 8.64 3.27 8.90
CA LEU A 30 8.41 4.03 10.14
C LEU A 30 8.72 3.22 11.41
N GLY A 31 9.21 1.99 11.25
CA GLY A 31 9.52 1.08 12.34
C GLY A 31 10.35 -0.13 11.88
N PRO A 32 10.89 -0.91 12.84
CA PRO A 32 11.59 -2.15 12.54
C PRO A 32 10.61 -3.25 12.11
N GLN A 33 11.13 -4.27 11.41
CA GLN A 33 10.36 -5.47 11.09
C GLN A 33 9.89 -6.15 12.39
N PRO A 34 8.59 -6.48 12.52
CA PRO A 34 8.11 -7.25 13.66
C PRO A 34 8.52 -8.74 13.55
N PRO A 35 8.56 -9.48 14.66
CA PRO A 35 8.94 -10.89 14.66
C PRO A 35 7.92 -11.81 13.97
N GLU A 36 6.65 -11.38 13.93
CA GLU A 36 5.55 -12.10 13.28
C GLU A 36 4.84 -11.13 12.32
N LEU A 37 4.53 -11.61 11.12
CA LEU A 37 3.83 -10.87 10.07
C LEU A 37 2.35 -11.28 10.08
N ALA A 38 1.47 -10.32 10.32
CA ALA A 38 0.02 -10.42 10.38
C ALA A 38 -0.69 -9.97 9.08
N ILE A 39 -0.03 -9.18 8.22
CA ILE A 39 -0.55 -8.76 6.92
C ILE A 39 -0.26 -9.87 5.90
N PRO A 40 -1.26 -10.35 5.14
CA PRO A 40 -1.13 -11.54 4.31
C PRO A 40 -0.41 -11.26 2.98
N ILE A 41 0.87 -10.93 3.04
CA ILE A 41 1.76 -10.79 1.87
C ILE A 41 2.61 -12.05 1.76
N ASP A 42 2.67 -12.63 0.56
CA ASP A 42 3.55 -13.77 0.30
C ASP A 42 4.99 -13.29 0.03
N PHE A 43 5.90 -13.67 0.92
CA PHE A 43 7.33 -13.37 0.84
C PHE A 43 8.17 -14.60 0.42
N SER A 44 7.50 -15.66 -0.05
CA SER A 44 8.16 -16.86 -0.54
C SER A 44 8.97 -16.55 -1.80
N GLU A 45 10.26 -16.84 -1.77
CA GLU A 45 11.15 -16.77 -2.93
C GLU A 45 11.76 -18.14 -3.22
N VAL A 46 11.85 -18.51 -4.51
CA VAL A 46 12.58 -19.70 -4.94
C VAL A 46 14.03 -19.32 -5.18
N VAL A 47 14.93 -19.79 -4.32
CA VAL A 47 16.37 -19.60 -4.45
C VAL A 47 17.01 -20.89 -4.94
N VAL A 48 17.99 -20.74 -5.84
CA VAL A 48 18.84 -21.84 -6.31
C VAL A 48 20.17 -21.73 -5.56
N ASP A 49 20.56 -22.78 -4.86
CA ASP A 49 21.86 -22.82 -4.18
C ASP A 49 23.02 -23.13 -5.13
N ASP A 50 24.25 -23.16 -4.59
CA ASP A 50 25.47 -23.40 -5.36
C ASP A 50 25.52 -24.81 -6.00
N ASP A 51 24.73 -25.76 -5.49
CA ASP A 51 24.60 -27.12 -6.01
C ASP A 51 23.49 -27.25 -7.07
N GLY A 52 22.73 -26.17 -7.31
CA GLY A 52 21.64 -26.12 -8.28
C GLY A 52 20.28 -26.57 -7.72
N GLU A 53 20.18 -26.82 -6.41
CA GLU A 53 18.95 -27.23 -5.74
C GLU A 53 18.04 -26.03 -5.47
N ARG A 54 16.73 -26.22 -5.67
CA ARG A 54 15.71 -25.18 -5.49
C ARG A 54 15.12 -25.26 -4.09
N THR A 55 15.25 -24.20 -3.31
CA THR A 55 14.65 -24.07 -1.98
C THR A 55 13.73 -22.85 -1.93
N ILE A 56 12.61 -22.96 -1.20
CA ILE A 56 11.75 -21.81 -0.89
C ILE A 56 12.26 -21.17 0.39
N VAL A 57 12.52 -19.87 0.36
CA VAL A 57 12.93 -19.07 1.52
C VAL A 57 11.95 -17.93 1.75
N GLU A 58 11.80 -17.52 3.00
CA GLU A 58 11.07 -16.30 3.36
C GLU A 58 12.02 -15.10 3.29
N ALA A 59 11.73 -14.15 2.41
CA ALA A 59 12.51 -12.93 2.23
C ALA A 59 11.64 -11.67 2.43
N PRO A 60 11.21 -11.40 3.69
CA PRO A 60 10.32 -10.27 3.98
C PRO A 60 10.99 -8.93 3.71
N GLU A 61 10.29 -8.05 3.00
CA GLU A 61 10.75 -6.70 2.71
C GLU A 61 9.63 -5.65 2.86
N PRO A 62 9.96 -4.39 3.19
CA PRO A 62 8.97 -3.34 3.33
C PRO A 62 8.51 -2.81 1.97
N GLN A 63 7.19 -2.63 1.79
CA GLN A 63 6.60 -2.38 0.47
C GLN A 63 6.52 -0.89 0.08
N LEU A 64 6.35 0.02 1.04
CA LEU A 64 6.15 1.47 0.83
C LEU A 64 7.14 2.30 1.67
N ALA A 65 8.36 1.78 1.82
CA ALA A 65 9.38 2.34 2.70
C ALA A 65 10.41 3.24 2.00
N GLN A 66 10.26 3.53 0.70
CA GLN A 66 11.21 4.40 0.02
C GLN A 66 11.18 5.80 0.62
N ARG A 67 12.36 6.45 0.68
CA ARG A 67 12.59 7.75 1.30
C ARG A 67 13.60 8.58 0.54
N GLY A 68 13.51 9.89 0.72
CA GLY A 68 14.44 10.85 0.13
C GLY A 68 13.94 11.38 -1.22
N PRO A 69 14.82 11.93 -2.06
CA PRO A 69 14.42 12.48 -3.35
C PRO A 69 13.97 11.37 -4.31
N GLY A 70 12.83 11.57 -4.98
CA GLY A 70 12.39 10.70 -6.08
C GLY A 70 13.34 10.84 -7.27
N TRP A 71 13.84 9.72 -7.77
CA TRP A 71 14.86 9.71 -8.83
C TRP A 71 14.27 10.00 -10.20
N LYS A 72 13.10 9.44 -10.50
CA LYS A 72 12.34 9.55 -11.75
C LYS A 72 11.18 10.54 -11.65
N ILE A 73 10.45 10.52 -10.54
CA ILE A 73 9.20 11.28 -10.38
C ILE A 73 9.42 12.66 -9.73
N GLY A 74 10.66 12.96 -9.31
CA GLY A 74 11.02 14.17 -8.58
C GLY A 74 10.30 14.34 -7.23
N GLY A 75 10.57 15.43 -6.54
CA GLY A 75 10.02 15.67 -5.20
C GLY A 75 10.53 14.65 -4.16
N ALA A 76 9.76 14.42 -3.10
CA ALA A 76 10.12 13.49 -2.03
C ALA A 76 9.28 12.21 -2.08
N LEU A 77 9.95 11.08 -1.81
CA LEU A 77 9.35 9.79 -1.49
C LEU A 77 9.15 9.73 0.02
N PHE A 78 7.94 9.36 0.43
CA PHE A 78 7.59 9.33 1.85
C PHE A 78 6.40 8.41 2.11
N ALA A 79 6.24 8.07 3.38
CA ALA A 79 4.99 7.59 3.93
C ALA A 79 4.81 8.18 5.32
N ALA A 80 3.56 8.51 5.66
CA ALA A 80 3.12 9.01 6.94
C ALA A 80 1.93 8.16 7.43
N LEU A 81 1.92 7.89 8.73
CA LEU A 81 0.85 7.16 9.40
C LEU A 81 0.59 7.86 10.74
N GLU A 82 -0.51 8.60 10.81
CA GLU A 82 -0.85 9.45 11.94
C GLU A 82 -2.16 8.99 12.59
N PRO A 83 -2.27 8.98 13.93
CA PRO A 83 -3.52 8.65 14.59
C PRO A 83 -4.56 9.75 14.32
N ARG A 84 -5.83 9.35 14.13
CA ARG A 84 -6.94 10.28 13.92
C ARG A 84 -7.71 10.56 15.21
N GLU A 85 -8.22 11.78 15.34
CA GLU A 85 -9.22 12.09 16.38
C GLU A 85 -10.46 11.22 16.18
N GLY A 86 -10.93 10.58 17.26
CA GLY A 86 -12.02 9.59 17.20
C GLY A 86 -11.58 8.16 16.92
N GLY A 87 -10.27 7.91 16.74
CA GLY A 87 -9.69 6.59 16.55
C GLY A 87 -9.31 6.30 15.09
N GLY A 88 -8.54 5.22 14.88
CA GLY A 88 -8.02 4.86 13.57
C GLY A 88 -6.82 5.69 13.13
N TRP A 89 -6.51 5.62 11.84
CA TRP A 89 -5.26 6.13 11.28
C TRP A 89 -5.49 6.89 9.97
N ALA A 90 -4.70 7.93 9.74
CA ALA A 90 -4.57 8.58 8.44
C ALA A 90 -3.24 8.14 7.82
N LEU A 91 -3.31 7.52 6.64
CA LEU A 91 -2.15 7.07 5.88
C LEU A 91 -1.98 7.92 4.64
N THR A 92 -0.76 8.34 4.34
CA THR A 92 -0.39 8.94 3.06
C THR A 92 0.98 8.46 2.63
N ALA A 93 1.12 8.01 1.39
CA ALA A 93 2.38 7.54 0.84
C ALA A 93 2.55 8.01 -0.61
N ARG A 94 3.80 8.33 -0.98
CA ARG A 94 4.24 8.55 -2.36
C ARG A 94 5.51 7.77 -2.63
N GLN A 95 5.50 6.91 -3.65
CA GLN A 95 6.56 5.94 -3.95
C GLN A 95 6.88 5.92 -5.45
N GLU A 96 8.07 5.45 -5.82
CA GLU A 96 8.39 5.03 -7.18
C GLU A 96 8.16 3.52 -7.27
N LEU A 97 7.14 3.09 -8.01
CA LEU A 97 6.75 1.69 -8.05
C LEU A 97 7.06 1.06 -9.40
N HIS A 98 7.78 -0.06 -9.39
CA HIS A 98 7.98 -0.90 -10.57
C HIS A 98 6.92 -2.01 -10.61
N PRO A 99 6.33 -2.35 -11.78
CA PRO A 99 5.36 -3.44 -11.92
C PRO A 99 5.81 -4.78 -11.32
N ASP A 100 7.10 -5.09 -11.36
CA ASP A 100 7.67 -6.31 -10.73
C ASP A 100 7.38 -6.42 -9.21
N TYR A 101 7.08 -5.30 -8.53
CA TYR A 101 6.72 -5.30 -7.12
C TYR A 101 5.21 -5.43 -6.87
N TYR A 102 4.37 -5.46 -7.90
CA TYR A 102 2.90 -5.47 -7.74
C TYR A 102 2.41 -6.71 -7.01
N ASP A 103 3.04 -7.87 -7.22
CA ASP A 103 2.68 -9.11 -6.52
C ASP A 103 2.81 -9.00 -4.98
N ARG A 104 3.62 -8.06 -4.49
CA ARG A 104 3.79 -7.78 -3.06
C ARG A 104 3.02 -6.55 -2.59
N VAL A 105 2.89 -5.53 -3.44
CA VAL A 105 2.12 -4.31 -3.11
C VAL A 105 0.61 -4.55 -3.16
N ASP A 106 0.11 -5.35 -4.10
CA ASP A 106 -1.32 -5.58 -4.28
C ASP A 106 -1.97 -6.26 -3.07
N PRO A 107 -1.38 -7.30 -2.45
CA PRO A 107 -1.88 -7.84 -1.19
C PRO A 107 -1.92 -6.80 -0.06
N LEU A 108 -0.94 -5.88 0.01
CA LEU A 108 -0.99 -4.77 0.95
C LEU A 108 -2.14 -3.80 0.65
N LEU A 109 -2.40 -3.49 -0.63
CA LEU A 109 -3.53 -2.62 -1.02
C LEU A 109 -4.88 -3.28 -0.76
N GLU A 110 -5.00 -4.59 -0.99
CA GLU A 110 -6.19 -5.36 -0.64
C GLU A 110 -6.43 -5.32 0.88
N TRP A 111 -5.37 -5.55 1.66
CA TRP A 111 -5.45 -5.45 3.11
C TRP A 111 -5.81 -4.03 3.57
N LEU A 112 -5.21 -2.98 3.00
CA LEU A 112 -5.52 -1.58 3.32
C LEU A 112 -6.98 -1.23 3.00
N GLY A 113 -7.47 -1.63 1.83
CA GLY A 113 -8.88 -1.51 1.46
C GLY A 113 -9.79 -2.16 2.50
N SER A 114 -9.42 -3.37 2.94
CA SER A 114 -10.20 -4.11 3.94
C SER A 114 -10.30 -3.35 5.28
N ARG A 115 -9.32 -2.49 5.60
CA ARG A 115 -9.22 -1.70 6.84
C ARG A 115 -9.67 -0.25 6.71
N ALA A 116 -10.11 0.14 5.52
CA ALA A 116 -10.49 1.51 5.26
C ALA A 116 -11.69 1.96 6.10
N ASP A 117 -11.63 3.21 6.53
CA ASP A 117 -12.68 3.95 7.22
C ASP A 117 -13.29 4.98 6.26
N HIS A 118 -14.03 4.46 5.28
CA HIS A 118 -14.73 5.26 4.27
C HIS A 118 -16.24 5.05 4.38
N PRO A 119 -16.92 5.85 5.23
CA PRO A 119 -18.36 5.89 5.26
C PRO A 119 -18.92 6.56 4.01
N TYR A 120 -20.02 6.03 3.48
CA TYR A 120 -20.77 6.63 2.39
C TYR A 120 -22.28 6.52 2.65
N VAL A 121 -23.07 7.30 1.94
CA VAL A 121 -24.54 7.24 2.00
C VAL A 121 -25.02 6.66 0.66
N GLY A 122 -25.70 5.52 0.70
CA GLY A 122 -26.26 4.89 -0.49
C GLY A 122 -27.41 5.70 -1.09
N ASP A 123 -27.81 5.37 -2.32
CA ASP A 123 -28.93 6.03 -3.02
C ASP A 123 -30.26 5.95 -2.25
N ASP A 124 -30.40 4.93 -1.39
CA ASP A 124 -31.52 4.73 -0.47
C ASP A 124 -31.44 5.56 0.82
N GLY A 125 -30.41 6.40 0.96
CA GLY A 125 -30.14 7.21 2.14
C GLY A 125 -29.51 6.43 3.31
N THR A 126 -29.19 5.14 3.13
CA THR A 126 -28.59 4.34 4.20
C THR A 126 -27.11 4.64 4.36
N ALA A 127 -26.66 4.86 5.60
CA ALA A 127 -25.24 4.94 5.90
C ALA A 127 -24.60 3.56 5.77
N ARG A 128 -23.51 3.49 5.00
CA ARG A 128 -22.75 2.28 4.69
C ARG A 128 -21.25 2.56 4.86
N ASN A 129 -20.44 1.52 4.86
CA ASN A 129 -18.99 1.58 4.95
C ASN A 129 -18.36 0.83 3.78
N GLY A 130 -17.06 1.06 3.56
CA GLY A 130 -16.27 0.40 2.53
C GLY A 130 -16.15 1.21 1.24
N GLY A 131 -16.67 2.44 1.21
CA GLY A 131 -16.62 3.32 0.06
C GLY A 131 -17.54 2.93 -1.10
N CYS A 132 -17.80 3.90 -1.97
CA CYS A 132 -18.57 3.82 -3.20
C CYS A 132 -17.86 4.59 -4.34
N GLY A 133 -16.60 4.28 -4.57
CA GLY A 133 -15.79 4.84 -5.65
C GLY A 133 -15.05 6.13 -5.28
N GLU A 134 -14.84 6.41 -3.99
CA GLU A 134 -14.10 7.60 -3.57
C GLU A 134 -12.63 7.50 -3.97
N PHE A 135 -12.08 8.62 -4.45
CA PHE A 135 -10.67 8.73 -4.79
C PHE A 135 -9.79 8.61 -3.54
N VAL A 136 -8.81 7.70 -3.58
CA VAL A 136 -7.80 7.50 -2.53
C VAL A 136 -6.37 7.62 -3.06
N GLY A 137 -6.17 7.86 -4.36
CA GLY A 137 -4.82 7.97 -4.90
C GLY A 137 -4.73 7.79 -6.40
N TYR A 138 -3.51 7.64 -6.92
CA TYR A 138 -3.28 7.42 -8.34
C TYR A 138 -2.00 6.63 -8.62
N GLU A 139 -1.92 6.09 -9.83
CA GLU A 139 -0.69 5.64 -10.48
C GLU A 139 -0.50 6.44 -11.77
N ARG A 140 0.71 6.96 -11.95
CA ARG A 140 1.06 7.74 -13.14
C ARG A 140 2.41 7.28 -13.68
N TRP A 141 2.45 6.93 -14.97
CA TRP A 141 3.72 6.66 -15.66
C TRP A 141 4.67 7.85 -15.52
N TYR A 142 5.94 7.63 -15.13
CA TYR A 142 6.82 8.75 -14.77
C TYR A 142 7.12 9.72 -15.93
N GLU A 143 7.07 9.25 -17.19
CA GLU A 143 7.28 10.11 -18.38
C GLU A 143 5.99 10.76 -18.88
N ASP A 144 4.84 10.37 -18.35
CA ASP A 144 3.55 10.99 -18.68
C ASP A 144 3.16 12.03 -17.62
N SER A 145 2.63 13.16 -18.09
CA SER A 145 2.06 14.20 -17.24
C SER A 145 0.62 13.89 -16.82
N THR A 146 -0.04 12.95 -17.49
CA THR A 146 -1.43 12.54 -17.22
C THR A 146 -1.47 11.36 -16.26
N ILE A 147 -2.41 11.39 -15.32
CA ILE A 147 -2.66 10.23 -14.44
C ILE A 147 -3.21 9.08 -15.30
N GLU A 148 -2.55 7.93 -15.26
CA GLU A 148 -2.95 6.75 -16.03
C GLU A 148 -4.10 6.01 -15.32
N ARG A 149 -4.00 5.86 -14.00
CA ARG A 149 -4.98 5.10 -13.19
C ARG A 149 -5.31 5.83 -11.91
N LEU A 150 -6.59 5.90 -11.59
CA LEU A 150 -7.07 6.36 -10.29
C LEU A 150 -7.16 5.17 -9.34
N LEU A 151 -6.69 5.36 -8.11
CA LEU A 151 -7.00 4.47 -7.01
C LEU A 151 -8.30 4.94 -6.39
N VAL A 152 -9.31 4.09 -6.43
CA VAL A 152 -10.60 4.35 -5.79
C VAL A 152 -10.92 3.28 -4.78
N ILE A 153 -11.68 3.62 -3.76
CA ILE A 153 -12.16 2.65 -2.80
C ILE A 153 -13.62 2.27 -3.06
N GLU A 154 -13.89 0.98 -3.15
CA GLU A 154 -15.23 0.42 -3.36
C GLU A 154 -15.33 -0.93 -2.67
N ASP A 155 -16.39 -1.12 -1.86
CA ASP A 155 -16.66 -2.37 -1.14
C ASP A 155 -15.43 -2.93 -0.39
N PHE A 156 -14.77 -2.05 0.37
CA PHE A 156 -13.54 -2.36 1.13
C PHE A 156 -12.37 -2.84 0.26
N LYS A 157 -12.30 -2.42 -1.00
CA LYS A 157 -11.20 -2.73 -1.92
C LYS A 157 -10.68 -1.46 -2.56
N ILE A 158 -9.37 -1.37 -2.69
CA ILE A 158 -8.72 -0.36 -3.51
C ILE A 158 -8.66 -0.91 -4.94
N LEU A 159 -9.29 -0.21 -5.88
CA LEU A 159 -9.34 -0.58 -7.29
C LEU A 159 -8.56 0.44 -8.11
N ARG A 160 -7.86 -0.05 -9.14
CA ARG A 160 -7.24 0.78 -10.19
C ARG A 160 -8.26 0.98 -11.31
N ARG A 161 -8.72 2.20 -11.52
CA ARG A 161 -9.70 2.59 -12.56
C ARG A 161 -9.11 3.54 -13.59
#